data_AF-A0A2E1J1W3-F1
#
_entry.id   AF-A0A2E1J1W3-F1
#
_cell.length_a   1.000
_cell.length_b   1.000
_cell.length_c   1.000
_cell.angle_alpha   90.00
_cell.angle_beta   90.00
_cell.angle_gamma   90.00
#
_symmetry.space_group_name_H-M   'P 1'
#
loop_
_entity.id
_entity.type
_entity.pdbx_description
1 polymer ?
#
loop_
_entity_poly.entity_id
_entity_poly.type
_entity_poly.pdbx_seq_one_letter_code
_entity_poly.pdbx_strand_id
1 'polypeptide(L)'
;MNLTKHILILIFSINIYSEINDPFEELNRTSFQINETVDSVILKPIAVTYSKAPTPMKYGITNFFRNLKEVDNTVNQLLQGKPKLALNDLSRFVINSTIGLGGLIDVASNMGLERHDEDFGQTLGVWGIPSGPYLMIPMLG
;
A
#
# COMPACT_ATOMS: atom_id res chain seq x y z
N MET A 1 43.81 12.84 18.84
CA MET A 1 42.66 13.08 17.93
C MET A 1 41.76 11.86 17.70
N ASN A 2 42.05 10.67 18.27
CA ASN A 2 41.27 9.45 18.02
C ASN A 2 40.29 9.08 19.14
N LEU A 3 40.60 9.42 20.41
CA LEU A 3 39.74 9.07 21.55
C LEU A 3 38.40 9.84 21.54
N THR A 4 38.45 11.12 21.16
CA THR A 4 37.27 11.99 21.07
C THR A 4 36.30 11.53 19.96
N LYS A 5 36.82 11.00 18.84
CA LYS A 5 35.99 10.41 17.78
C LYS A 5 35.29 9.13 18.22
N HIS A 6 35.94 8.28 19.02
CA HIS A 6 35.34 7.04 19.50
C HIS A 6 34.25 7.31 20.55
N ILE A 7 34.46 8.29 21.43
CA ILE A 7 33.43 8.74 22.38
C ILE A 7 32.24 9.36 21.64
N LEU A 8 32.48 10.16 20.60
CA LEU A 8 31.40 10.73 19.79
C LEU A 8 30.58 9.64 19.07
N ILE A 9 31.24 8.61 18.54
CA ILE A 9 30.58 7.46 17.90
C ILE A 9 29.79 6.66 18.93
N LEU A 10 30.32 6.43 20.13
CA LEU A 10 29.61 5.71 21.19
C LEU A 10 28.35 6.47 21.65
N ILE A 11 28.46 7.79 21.84
CA ILE A 11 27.33 8.65 22.20
C ILE A 11 26.30 8.72 21.07
N PHE A 12 26.75 8.75 19.81
CA PHE A 12 25.86 8.72 18.65
C PHE A 12 25.12 7.37 18.55
N SER A 13 25.79 6.25 18.84
CA SER A 13 25.18 4.92 18.87
C SER A 13 24.19 4.72 20.03
N ILE A 14 24.41 5.33 21.19
CA ILE A 14 23.48 5.26 22.33
C ILE A 14 22.18 6.02 22.03
N ASN A 15 22.25 7.14 21.30
CA ASN A 15 21.06 7.89 20.88
C ASN A 15 20.26 7.21 19.75
N ILE A 16 20.80 6.15 19.12
CA ILE A 16 20.11 5.38 18.06
C ILE A 16 19.26 4.24 18.63
N TYR A 17 19.40 3.90 19.93
CA TYR A 17 18.40 3.10 20.65
C TYR A 17 17.25 4.00 21.11
N SER A 18 16.58 4.64 20.15
CA SER A 18 15.17 4.96 20.34
C SER A 18 14.48 3.62 20.44
N GLU A 19 14.08 3.19 21.65
CA GLU A 19 12.97 2.27 21.76
C GLU A 19 11.86 2.83 20.86
N ILE A 20 11.42 2.07 19.87
CA ILE A 20 10.18 2.40 19.15
C ILE A 20 9.12 2.20 20.21
N ASN A 21 8.83 3.27 20.95
CA ASN A 21 7.80 3.28 21.98
C ASN A 21 6.47 3.20 21.24
N ASP A 22 5.99 1.98 21.01
CA ASP A 22 4.66 1.69 20.50
C ASP A 22 3.67 1.81 21.66
N PRO A 23 2.90 2.92 21.75
CA PRO A 23 1.99 3.13 22.87
C PRO A 23 0.88 2.08 22.95
N PHE A 24 0.68 1.32 21.87
CA PHE A 24 -0.37 0.32 21.74
C PHE A 24 0.19 -1.09 21.53
N GLU A 25 1.41 -1.36 21.98
CA GLU A 25 2.09 -2.65 21.76
C GLU A 25 1.25 -3.86 22.17
N GLU A 26 0.61 -3.83 23.34
CA GLU A 26 -0.21 -4.94 23.83
C GLU A 26 -1.39 -5.21 22.89
N LEU A 27 -2.14 -4.17 22.52
CA LEU A 27 -3.24 -4.25 21.57
C LEU A 27 -2.76 -4.75 20.21
N ASN A 28 -1.62 -4.22 19.75
CA ASN A 28 -1.06 -4.57 18.46
C ASN A 28 -0.64 -6.04 18.39
N ARG A 29 -0.04 -6.56 19.47
CA ARG A 29 0.34 -7.97 19.60
C ARG A 29 -0.87 -8.89 19.66
N THR A 30 -1.93 -8.51 20.38
CA THR A 30 -3.17 -9.30 20.41
C THR A 30 -3.82 -9.34 19.03
N SER A 31 -3.96 -8.20 18.35
CA SER A 31 -4.47 -8.14 16.99
C SER A 31 -3.63 -8.99 16.04
N PHE A 32 -2.30 -8.92 16.15
CA PHE A 32 -1.38 -9.73 15.36
C PHE A 32 -1.64 -11.23 15.54
N GLN A 33 -1.83 -11.71 16.77
CA GLN A 33 -2.13 -13.13 17.02
C GLN A 33 -3.46 -13.57 16.40
N ILE A 34 -4.48 -12.70 16.42
CA ILE A 34 -5.76 -12.94 15.74
C ILE A 34 -5.53 -13.08 14.24
N ASN A 35 -4.76 -12.17 13.65
CA ASN A 35 -4.51 -12.13 12.21
C ASN A 35 -3.67 -13.33 11.75
N GLU A 36 -2.66 -13.75 12.51
CA GLU A 36 -1.88 -14.97 12.24
C GLU A 36 -2.74 -16.24 12.31
N THR A 37 -3.68 -16.30 13.27
CA THR A 37 -4.61 -17.43 13.38
C THR A 37 -5.55 -17.48 12.17
N VAL A 38 -6.08 -16.32 11.77
CA VAL A 38 -6.97 -16.20 10.61
C VAL A 38 -6.22 -16.50 9.31
N ASP A 39 -4.99 -16.03 9.16
CA ASP A 39 -4.15 -16.34 8.00
C ASP A 39 -3.92 -17.85 7.88
N SER A 40 -3.40 -18.46 8.95
CA SER A 40 -3.02 -19.87 8.92
C SER A 40 -4.21 -20.81 8.69
N VAL A 41 -5.39 -20.50 9.23
CA VAL A 41 -6.58 -21.36 9.16
C VAL A 41 -7.44 -21.07 7.92
N ILE A 42 -7.53 -19.81 7.48
CA ILE A 42 -8.50 -19.40 6.47
C ILE A 42 -7.81 -18.82 5.24
N LEU A 43 -7.06 -17.72 5.38
CA LEU A 43 -6.59 -16.96 4.22
C LEU A 43 -5.52 -17.72 3.43
N LYS A 44 -4.55 -18.33 4.10
CA LYS A 44 -3.44 -19.06 3.47
C LYS A 44 -3.91 -20.29 2.69
N PRO A 45 -4.78 -21.19 3.21
CA PRO A 45 -5.37 -22.27 2.41
C PRO A 45 -6.11 -21.77 1.15
N ILE A 46 -6.86 -20.67 1.26
CA ILE A 46 -7.56 -20.05 0.13
C ILE A 46 -6.56 -19.51 -0.88
N ALA A 47 -5.55 -18.77 -0.42
CA ALA A 47 -4.50 -18.19 -1.27
C ALA A 47 -3.70 -19.26 -2.02
N VAL A 48 -3.33 -20.36 -1.35
CA VAL A 48 -2.65 -21.50 -1.99
C VAL A 48 -3.55 -22.13 -3.05
N THR A 49 -4.85 -22.27 -2.77
CA THR A 49 -5.81 -22.81 -3.75
C THR A 49 -5.95 -21.87 -4.95
N TYR A 50 -6.11 -20.58 -4.71
CA TYR A 50 -6.17 -19.55 -5.75
C TYR A 50 -4.87 -19.48 -6.56
N SER A 51 -3.71 -19.73 -5.95
CA SER A 51 -2.41 -19.72 -6.64
C SER A 51 -2.34 -20.73 -7.79
N LYS A 52 -3.10 -21.84 -7.68
CA LYS A 52 -3.21 -22.91 -8.69
C LYS A 52 -4.09 -22.53 -9.87
N ALA A 53 -4.83 -21.42 -9.80
CA ALA A 53 -5.64 -20.96 -10.92
C ALA A 53 -4.78 -20.60 -12.14
N PRO A 54 -5.35 -20.70 -13.36
CA PRO A 54 -4.65 -20.32 -14.59
C PRO A 54 -4.15 -18.88 -14.54
N THR A 55 -2.95 -18.67 -15.05
CA THR A 55 -2.29 -17.37 -15.12
C THR A 55 -3.17 -16.26 -15.74
N PRO A 56 -3.91 -16.48 -16.85
CA PRO A 56 -4.80 -15.46 -17.41
C PRO A 56 -5.90 -15.01 -16.44
N MET A 57 -6.46 -15.94 -15.66
CA MET A 57 -7.49 -15.63 -14.66
C MET A 57 -6.92 -14.76 -13.54
N LYS A 58 -5.74 -15.12 -13.03
CA LYS A 58 -5.05 -14.35 -11.99
C LYS A 58 -4.71 -12.93 -12.47
N TYR A 59 -4.23 -12.80 -13.70
CA TYR A 59 -3.95 -11.48 -14.29
C TYR A 59 -5.23 -10.67 -14.52
N GLY A 60 -6.29 -11.27 -15.04
CA GLY A 60 -7.58 -10.60 -15.23
C GLY A 60 -8.13 -10.04 -13.91
N ILE A 61 -8.16 -10.86 -12.85
CA ILE A 61 -8.59 -10.43 -11.52
C ILE A 61 -7.69 -9.32 -10.97
N THR A 62 -6.37 -9.47 -11.10
CA THR A 62 -5.41 -8.44 -10.66
C THR A 62 -5.64 -7.11 -11.40
N ASN A 63 -5.86 -7.15 -12.71
CA ASN A 63 -6.11 -5.96 -13.51
C ASN A 63 -7.45 -5.33 -13.16
N PHE A 64 -8.49 -6.13 -12.92
CA PHE A 64 -9.80 -5.64 -12.50
C PHE A 64 -9.71 -4.81 -11.21
N PHE A 65 -9.07 -5.34 -10.17
CA PHE A 65 -8.89 -4.60 -8.92
C PHE A 65 -7.97 -3.39 -9.07
N ARG A 66 -6.93 -3.49 -9.90
CA ARG A 66 -6.09 -2.33 -10.24
C ARG A 66 -6.89 -1.24 -10.96
N ASN A 67 -7.80 -1.62 -11.85
CA ASN A 67 -8.68 -0.69 -12.55
C ASN A 67 -9.60 0.04 -11.56
N LEU A 68 -10.20 -0.67 -10.60
CA LEU A 68 -10.98 -0.03 -9.53
C LEU A 68 -10.13 0.94 -8.69
N LYS A 69 -8.87 0.58 -8.40
CA LYS A 69 -7.93 1.44 -7.68
C LYS A 69 -7.60 2.74 -8.42
N GLU A 70 -7.70 2.79 -9.76
CA GLU A 70 -7.49 4.03 -10.52
C GLU A 70 -8.47 5.14 -10.08
N VAL A 71 -9.68 4.80 -9.58
CA VAL A 71 -10.63 5.78 -9.02
C VAL A 71 -10.10 6.39 -7.73
N ASP A 72 -9.60 5.56 -6.82
CA ASP A 72 -9.00 6.02 -5.56
C ASP A 72 -7.75 6.86 -5.84
N ASN A 73 -6.87 6.40 -6.73
CA ASN A 73 -5.72 7.16 -7.20
C ASN A 73 -6.14 8.55 -7.74
N THR A 74 -7.14 8.59 -8.62
CA THR A 74 -7.63 9.84 -9.24
C THR A 74 -8.08 10.82 -8.17
N VAL A 75 -8.91 10.37 -7.21
CA VAL A 75 -9.42 11.20 -6.13
C VAL A 75 -8.27 11.72 -5.26
N ASN A 76 -7.34 10.85 -4.86
CA ASN A 76 -6.20 11.25 -4.04
C ASN A 76 -5.26 12.21 -4.77
N GLN A 77 -4.99 11.99 -6.06
CA GLN A 77 -4.20 12.92 -6.87
C GLN A 77 -4.84 14.30 -6.97
N LEU A 78 -6.16 14.39 -7.08
CA LEU A 78 -6.86 15.68 -7.04
C LEU A 78 -6.71 16.35 -5.68
N LEU A 79 -6.91 15.61 -4.59
CA LEU A 79 -6.74 16.12 -3.23
C LEU A 79 -5.30 16.56 -2.91
N GLN A 80 -4.32 15.96 -3.58
CA GLN A 80 -2.89 16.30 -3.49
C GLN A 80 -2.47 17.40 -4.48
N GLY A 81 -3.38 17.93 -5.31
CA GLY A 81 -3.06 18.99 -6.27
C GLY A 81 -2.27 18.53 -7.50
N LYS A 82 -2.42 17.26 -7.92
CA LYS A 82 -1.75 16.64 -9.06
C LYS A 82 -2.73 16.39 -10.24
N PRO A 83 -3.33 17.44 -10.87
CA PRO A 83 -4.41 17.26 -11.84
C PRO A 83 -4.00 16.53 -13.12
N LYS A 84 -2.73 16.64 -13.55
CA LYS A 84 -2.22 15.90 -14.72
C LYS A 84 -2.23 14.39 -14.49
N LEU A 85 -1.84 13.95 -13.29
CA LEU A 85 -1.85 12.53 -12.93
C LEU A 85 -3.30 12.04 -12.78
N ALA A 86 -4.15 12.83 -12.14
CA ALA A 86 -5.58 12.51 -12.00
C ALA A 86 -6.26 12.28 -13.35
N LEU A 87 -6.00 13.15 -14.33
CA LEU A 87 -6.54 12.97 -15.68
C LEU A 87 -5.99 11.71 -16.37
N ASN A 88 -4.72 11.40 -16.16
CA ASN A 88 -4.10 10.19 -16.70
C ASN A 88 -4.77 8.93 -16.11
N ASP A 89 -4.86 8.81 -14.78
CA ASP A 89 -5.40 7.62 -14.12
C ASP A 89 -6.91 7.48 -14.33
N LEU A 90 -7.65 8.60 -14.40
CA LEU A 90 -9.05 8.60 -14.81
C LEU A 90 -9.21 8.09 -16.25
N SER A 91 -8.32 8.50 -17.16
CA SER A 91 -8.33 8.00 -18.54
C SER A 91 -8.04 6.50 -18.58
N ARG A 92 -7.09 6.03 -17.78
CA ARG A 92 -6.82 4.59 -17.61
C ARG A 92 -8.07 3.84 -17.16
N PHE A 93 -8.78 4.34 -16.15
CA PHE A 93 -10.03 3.75 -15.66
C PHE A 93 -11.08 3.66 -16.77
N VAL A 94 -11.33 4.75 -17.49
CA VAL A 94 -12.35 4.80 -18.55
C VAL A 94 -12.01 3.83 -19.68
N ILE A 95 -10.76 3.85 -20.16
CA ILE A 95 -10.30 2.99 -21.27
C ILE A 95 -10.37 1.52 -20.87
N ASN A 96 -9.82 1.15 -19.71
CA ASN A 96 -9.78 -0.24 -19.27
C ASN A 96 -11.19 -0.75 -18.91
N SER A 97 -12.06 0.09 -18.35
CA SER A 97 -13.45 -0.30 -18.07
C SER A 97 -14.29 -0.52 -19.33
N THR A 98 -14.05 0.26 -20.38
CA THR A 98 -14.82 0.18 -21.63
C THR A 98 -14.22 -0.80 -22.63
N ILE A 99 -12.99 -0.55 -23.06
CA ILE A 99 -12.28 -1.33 -24.09
C ILE A 99 -11.61 -2.55 -23.45
N GLY A 100 -11.08 -2.41 -22.22
CA GLY A 100 -10.41 -3.46 -21.47
C GLY A 100 -11.33 -4.47 -20.79
N LEU A 101 -12.59 -4.60 -21.24
CA LEU A 101 -13.60 -5.52 -20.71
C LEU A 101 -13.80 -5.39 -19.19
N GLY A 102 -14.19 -4.19 -18.73
CA GLY A 102 -14.41 -3.91 -17.31
C GLY A 102 -13.13 -3.86 -16.47
N GLY A 103 -11.96 -3.73 -17.12
CA GLY A 103 -10.66 -3.68 -16.46
C GLY A 103 -9.91 -5.01 -16.40
N LEU A 104 -10.43 -6.08 -17.00
CA LEU A 104 -9.72 -7.36 -17.10
C LEU A 104 -8.45 -7.28 -17.95
N ILE A 105 -8.45 -6.38 -18.95
CA ILE A 105 -7.34 -6.14 -19.87
C ILE A 105 -6.83 -4.71 -19.70
N ASP A 106 -5.53 -4.55 -19.44
CA ASP A 106 -4.88 -3.25 -19.28
C ASP A 106 -4.47 -2.65 -20.63
N VAL A 107 -5.46 -2.14 -21.37
CA VAL A 107 -5.27 -1.51 -22.69
C VAL A 107 -4.57 -0.16 -22.56
N ALA A 108 -4.87 0.59 -21.51
CA ALA A 108 -4.33 1.93 -21.27
C ALA A 108 -2.80 1.95 -21.17
N SER A 109 -2.20 0.92 -20.57
CA SER A 109 -0.73 0.78 -20.50
C SER A 109 -0.08 0.65 -21.88
N ASN A 110 -0.71 -0.05 -22.82
CA ASN A 110 -0.22 -0.15 -24.21
C ASN A 110 -0.34 1.17 -24.99
N MET A 111 -1.16 2.10 -24.50
CA MET A 111 -1.32 3.45 -25.04
C MET A 111 -0.31 4.45 -24.43
N GLY A 112 0.57 3.99 -23.54
CA GLY A 112 1.57 4.82 -22.89
C GLY A 112 1.06 5.63 -21.69
N LEU A 113 -0.15 5.33 -21.19
CA LEU A 113 -0.63 5.92 -19.95
C LEU A 113 0.05 5.22 -18.77
N GLU A 114 0.86 5.93 -18.00
CA GLU A 114 1.58 5.37 -16.85
C GLU A 114 0.63 5.14 -15.68
N ARG A 115 0.78 4.04 -14.92
CA ARG A 115 -0.02 3.82 -13.70
C ARG A 115 0.68 4.48 -12.51
N HIS A 116 -0.10 5.12 -11.64
CA HIS A 116 0.38 5.63 -10.35
C HIS A 116 -0.27 4.86 -9.21
N ASP A 117 0.27 5.01 -8.00
CA ASP A 117 -0.27 4.40 -6.78
C ASP A 117 -0.31 5.46 -5.69
N GLU A 118 -1.51 5.98 -5.43
CA GLU A 118 -1.76 7.09 -4.52
C GLU A 118 -2.91 6.70 -3.60
N ASP A 119 -2.68 6.80 -2.30
CA ASP A 119 -3.66 6.47 -1.28
C ASP A 119 -3.97 7.68 -0.39
N PHE A 120 -5.01 7.54 0.43
CA PHE A 120 -5.43 8.61 1.32
C PHE A 120 -4.38 8.95 2.39
N GLY A 121 -3.55 7.99 2.81
CA GLY A 121 -2.46 8.24 3.75
C GLY A 121 -1.42 9.19 3.17
N GLN A 122 -1.05 8.98 1.91
CA GLN A 122 -0.18 9.91 1.17
C GLN A 122 -0.82 11.30 1.04
N THR A 123 -2.13 11.35 0.75
CA THR A 123 -2.89 12.61 0.73
C THR A 123 -2.75 13.34 2.06
N LEU A 124 -3.07 12.70 3.19
CA LEU A 124 -2.92 13.30 4.52
C LEU A 124 -1.48 13.78 4.79
N GLY A 125 -0.48 13.04 4.30
CA GLY A 125 0.93 13.44 4.35
C GLY A 125 1.22 14.74 3.60
N VAL A 126 0.64 14.96 2.41
CA VAL A 126 0.75 16.23 1.66
C VAL A 126 0.14 17.40 2.45
N TRP A 127 -0.92 17.13 3.22
CA TRP A 127 -1.55 18.12 4.10
C TRP A 127 -0.84 18.29 5.46
N GLY A 128 0.30 17.64 5.66
CA GLY A 128 1.13 17.79 6.86
C GLY A 128 0.63 17.02 8.08
N ILE A 129 -0.28 16.06 7.89
CA ILE A 129 -0.77 15.21 8.97
C ILE A 129 0.24 14.08 9.18
N PRO A 130 0.84 13.94 10.39
CA PRO A 130 1.79 12.87 10.67
C PRO A 130 1.07 11.51 10.76
N SER A 131 1.78 10.42 10.47
CA SER A 131 1.22 9.05 10.47
C SER A 131 0.65 8.58 11.81
N GLY A 132 1.02 9.24 12.92
CA GLY A 132 0.64 8.81 14.27
C GLY A 132 1.35 7.51 14.71
N PRO A 133 0.97 6.95 15.88
CA PRO A 133 1.48 5.67 16.35
C PRO A 133 0.97 4.51 15.48
N TYR A 134 1.74 3.42 15.45
CA TYR A 134 1.35 2.20 14.73
C TYR A 134 0.12 1.56 15.38
N LEU A 135 -0.80 1.09 14.54
CA LEU A 135 -2.00 0.39 14.98
C LEU A 135 -2.24 -0.84 14.12
N MET A 136 -2.26 -2.01 14.75
CA MET A 136 -2.62 -3.29 14.16
C MET A 136 -4.11 -3.53 14.38
N ILE A 137 -4.89 -3.49 13.32
CA ILE A 137 -6.34 -3.69 13.39
C ILE A 137 -6.65 -5.16 13.09
N PRO A 138 -7.43 -5.86 13.93
CA PRO A 138 -7.85 -7.22 13.63
C PRO A 138 -8.54 -7.29 12.26
N MET A 139 -8.19 -8.29 11.46
CA MET A 139 -8.70 -8.57 10.11
C MET A 139 -8.33 -7.57 9.00
N LEU A 140 -7.80 -6.40 9.34
CA LEU A 140 -7.48 -5.33 8.37
C LEU A 140 -5.98 -5.04 8.23
N GLY A 141 -5.20 -5.37 9.27
CA GLY A 141 -3.74 -5.47 9.20
C GLY A 141 -3.32 -6.93 9.14
#